data_AF-A0A844M976-F1
#
_entry.id   AF-A0A844M976-F1
#
_cell.length_a   1.000
_cell.length_b   1.000
_cell.length_c   1.000
_cell.angle_alpha   90.00
_cell.angle_beta   90.00
_cell.angle_gamma   90.00
#
_symmetry.space_group_name_H-M   'P 1'
#
loop_
_entity.id
_entity.type
_entity.pdbx_description
1 polymer ?
#
loop_
_entity_poly.entity_id
_entity_poly.type
_entity_poly.pdbx_seq_one_letter_code
_entity_poly.pdbx_strand_id
1 'polypeptide(L)'
;MPQSVIESLLKQKIGLDANSIGSSTIARAIYQRMADCEISTMAGYLGLLQESPQEWEALVESIIIPETWFFRERESFNYLKNYILSEWLTNNPNRVLRILSVPCSTGEEPYSIAIALLEAGLTAANFRIDAIDISKKSLQVAQQAIYSQYSFRGTNTFFQEQYFQLTETGYQLCQQVISTVNFMQGNLADAHFLTATPAYDIVFCRNLLIYFDRATKEQTIGVLERLLTQKGLLFVGHGEAGWLLNTKFIPICQPMVFAYRKSGNPHTSLKSNHSKTVVKKHRPSYKTSLKSSITHNKQLVADVEKLKLFNQPKEDLLETARTLADRGCFQEATQQCNNYLKQNPSSAKAYVLLGQIQQATGQEEQAAQQFKKAIYLQPDCEEALIHLALLREHQGDGTSANLLLQRIQRLRKKK
;
A
#
# COMPACT_ATOMS: atom_id res chain seq x y z
N MET A 1 27.66 -11.76 -6.75
CA MET A 1 26.91 -12.28 -7.91
C MET A 1 26.38 -11.09 -8.69
N PRO A 2 26.46 -11.04 -10.03
CA PRO A 2 26.05 -9.85 -10.80
C PRO A 2 24.61 -9.38 -10.56
N GLN A 3 23.67 -10.29 -10.24
CA GLN A 3 22.29 -9.93 -9.87
C GLN A 3 22.21 -8.99 -8.65
N SER A 4 22.98 -9.26 -7.58
CA SER A 4 22.95 -8.44 -6.36
C SER A 4 23.46 -7.02 -6.62
N VAL A 5 24.29 -6.84 -7.66
CA VAL A 5 24.74 -5.51 -8.11
C VAL A 5 23.59 -4.77 -8.79
N ILE A 6 22.82 -5.44 -9.65
CA ILE A 6 21.63 -4.86 -10.28
C ILE A 6 20.57 -4.49 -9.23
N GLU A 7 20.32 -5.37 -8.26
CA GLU A 7 19.43 -5.08 -7.12
C GLU A 7 19.90 -3.85 -6.32
N SER A 8 21.22 -3.72 -6.09
CA SER A 8 21.80 -2.56 -5.43
C SER A 8 21.64 -1.28 -6.26
N LEU A 9 21.76 -1.36 -7.59
CA LEU A 9 21.54 -0.24 -8.49
C LEU A 9 20.07 0.22 -8.48
N LEU A 10 19.11 -0.71 -8.48
CA LEU A 10 17.67 -0.41 -8.38
C LEU A 10 17.37 0.33 -7.07
N LYS A 11 17.89 -0.18 -5.96
CA LYS A 11 17.79 0.48 -4.67
C LYS A 11 18.40 1.89 -4.69
N GLN A 12 19.61 2.04 -5.21
CA GLN A 12 20.31 3.33 -5.22
C GLN A 12 19.63 4.37 -6.11
N LYS A 13 19.21 3.98 -7.32
CA LYS A 13 18.69 4.93 -8.32
C LYS A 13 17.22 5.25 -8.12
N ILE A 14 16.41 4.28 -7.68
CA ILE A 14 14.94 4.40 -7.67
C ILE A 14 14.29 3.96 -6.35
N GLY A 15 15.09 3.60 -5.34
CA GLY A 15 14.59 3.28 -4.00
C GLY A 15 13.99 1.88 -3.84
N LEU A 16 13.87 1.11 -4.92
CA LEU A 16 13.25 -0.22 -4.92
C LEU A 16 14.12 -1.25 -4.17
N ASP A 17 13.56 -1.86 -3.12
CA ASP A 17 14.26 -2.84 -2.30
C ASP A 17 13.88 -4.29 -2.67
N ALA A 18 14.89 -5.12 -2.90
CA ALA A 18 14.69 -6.52 -3.28
C ALA A 18 14.00 -7.36 -2.20
N ASN A 19 14.08 -6.99 -0.91
CA ASN A 19 13.35 -7.70 0.15
C ASN A 19 11.85 -7.38 0.15
N SER A 20 11.48 -6.21 -0.39
CA SER A 20 10.09 -5.79 -0.52
C SER A 20 9.43 -6.37 -1.77
N ILE A 21 10.12 -6.33 -2.92
CA ILE A 21 9.59 -6.79 -4.22
C ILE A 21 9.77 -8.29 -4.43
N GLY A 22 10.78 -8.88 -3.78
CA GLY A 22 11.21 -10.25 -3.99
C GLY A 22 12.33 -10.34 -5.03
N SER A 23 13.49 -10.84 -4.59
CA SER A 23 14.66 -11.07 -5.44
C SER A 23 14.36 -12.01 -6.63
N SER A 24 13.43 -12.97 -6.46
CA SER A 24 12.96 -13.83 -7.54
C SER A 24 12.19 -13.08 -8.64
N THR A 25 11.36 -12.10 -8.27
CA THR A 25 10.64 -11.23 -9.20
C THR A 25 11.61 -10.40 -10.03
N ILE A 26 12.60 -9.80 -9.36
CA ILE A 26 13.66 -9.01 -10.01
C ILE A 26 14.49 -9.91 -10.93
N ALA A 27 14.88 -11.11 -10.50
CA ALA A 27 15.61 -12.05 -11.32
C ALA A 27 14.85 -12.41 -12.60
N ARG A 28 13.54 -12.71 -12.48
CA ARG A 28 12.69 -13.02 -13.63
C ARG A 28 12.62 -11.86 -14.62
N ALA A 29 12.46 -10.63 -14.13
CA ALA A 29 12.47 -9.43 -14.96
C ALA A 29 13.81 -9.27 -15.70
N ILE A 30 14.93 -9.46 -14.99
CA ILE A 30 16.27 -9.41 -15.59
C ILE A 30 16.43 -10.47 -16.69
N TYR A 31 16.05 -11.73 -16.43
CA TYR A 31 16.17 -12.80 -17.43
C TYR A 31 15.30 -12.54 -18.66
N GLN A 32 14.11 -11.96 -18.49
CA GLN A 32 13.27 -11.56 -19.62
C GLN A 32 13.96 -10.48 -20.45
N ARG A 33 14.48 -9.43 -19.81
CA ARG A 33 15.21 -8.35 -20.50
C ARG A 33 16.49 -8.83 -21.20
N MET A 34 17.22 -9.74 -20.57
CA MET A 34 18.36 -10.43 -21.18
C MET A 34 17.98 -11.14 -22.46
N ALA A 35 16.85 -11.87 -22.47
CA ALA A 35 16.34 -12.52 -23.67
C ALA A 35 15.92 -11.51 -24.74
N ASP A 36 15.23 -10.43 -24.36
CA ASP A 36 14.81 -9.36 -25.28
C ASP A 36 16.01 -8.63 -25.92
N CYS A 37 17.15 -8.55 -25.22
CA CYS A 37 18.39 -7.94 -25.70
C CYS A 37 19.36 -8.94 -26.35
N GLU A 38 18.99 -10.22 -26.44
CA GLU A 38 19.85 -11.31 -26.93
C GLU A 38 21.17 -11.47 -26.15
N ILE A 39 21.17 -11.14 -24.85
CA ILE A 39 22.33 -11.27 -23.97
C ILE A 39 22.24 -12.56 -23.14
N SER A 40 23.24 -13.43 -23.28
CA SER A 40 23.28 -14.74 -22.62
C SER A 40 23.91 -14.73 -21.22
N THR A 41 24.58 -13.65 -20.80
CA THR A 41 25.28 -13.58 -19.51
C THR A 41 24.84 -12.39 -18.67
N MET A 42 24.66 -12.62 -17.36
CA MET A 42 24.28 -11.57 -16.41
C MET A 42 25.33 -10.45 -16.32
N ALA A 43 26.62 -10.78 -16.50
CA ALA A 43 27.70 -9.80 -16.53
C ALA A 43 27.61 -8.90 -17.77
N GLY A 44 27.33 -9.47 -18.95
CA GLY A 44 27.09 -8.69 -20.16
C GLY A 44 25.88 -7.77 -20.03
N TYR A 45 24.81 -8.24 -19.40
CA TYR A 45 23.61 -7.44 -19.17
C TYR A 45 23.85 -6.30 -18.18
N LEU A 46 24.61 -6.54 -17.11
CA LEU A 46 25.05 -5.48 -16.20
C LEU A 46 25.87 -4.40 -16.94
N GLY A 47 26.74 -4.79 -17.87
CA GLY A 47 27.47 -3.85 -18.73
C GLY A 47 26.52 -2.99 -19.57
N LEU A 48 25.54 -3.62 -20.25
CA LEU A 48 24.54 -2.90 -21.02
C LEU A 48 23.74 -1.90 -20.16
N LEU A 49 23.31 -2.30 -18.96
CA LEU A 49 22.57 -1.42 -18.03
C LEU A 49 23.35 -0.17 -17.60
N GLN A 50 24.68 -0.25 -17.60
CA GLN A 50 25.54 0.88 -17.23
C GLN A 50 25.71 1.87 -18.38
N GLU A 51 25.66 1.39 -19.62
CA GLU A 51 25.89 2.19 -20.83
C GLU A 51 24.58 2.70 -21.49
N SER A 52 23.47 1.99 -21.28
CA SER A 52 22.19 2.25 -21.96
C SER A 52 21.12 2.75 -20.97
N PRO A 53 20.83 4.07 -20.94
CA PRO A 53 19.69 4.62 -20.21
C PRO A 53 18.35 4.01 -20.66
N GLN A 54 18.21 3.69 -21.95
CA GLN A 54 17.01 3.09 -22.51
C GLN A 54 16.76 1.68 -21.94
N GLU A 55 17.82 0.88 -21.81
CA GLU A 55 17.68 -0.46 -21.20
C GLU A 55 17.44 -0.37 -19.70
N TRP A 56 18.05 0.60 -19.03
CA TRP A 56 17.72 0.89 -17.64
C TRP A 56 16.23 1.19 -17.47
N GLU A 57 15.66 2.07 -18.29
CA GLU A 57 14.22 2.35 -18.30
C GLU A 57 13.39 1.08 -18.55
N ALA A 58 13.76 0.28 -19.55
CA ALA A 58 13.04 -0.95 -19.87
C ALA A 58 13.05 -1.98 -18.73
N LEU A 59 14.18 -2.12 -18.02
CA LEU A 59 14.26 -2.95 -16.82
C LEU A 59 13.34 -2.43 -15.72
N VAL A 60 13.37 -1.12 -15.45
CA VAL A 60 12.52 -0.50 -14.44
C VAL A 60 11.04 -0.74 -14.75
N GLU A 61 10.63 -0.54 -16.01
CA GLU A 61 9.26 -0.81 -16.48
C GLU A 61 8.85 -2.28 -16.34
N SER A 62 9.79 -3.22 -16.41
CA SER A 62 9.51 -4.65 -16.22
C SER A 62 9.35 -5.08 -14.74
N ILE A 63 9.81 -4.25 -13.80
CA ILE A 63 9.77 -4.52 -12.36
C ILE A 63 8.61 -3.79 -11.68
N ILE A 64 8.28 -2.58 -12.14
CA ILE A 64 7.18 -1.79 -11.57
C ILE A 64 5.85 -2.52 -11.80
N ILE A 65 4.99 -2.48 -10.78
CA ILE A 65 3.64 -3.05 -10.82
C ILE A 65 2.64 -1.89 -10.95
N PRO A 66 2.12 -1.59 -12.16
CA PRO A 66 1.21 -0.46 -12.38
C PRO A 66 -0.23 -0.80 -11.96
N GLU A 67 -0.43 -1.44 -10.79
CA GLU A 67 -1.78 -1.78 -10.35
C GLU A 67 -2.48 -0.58 -9.73
N THR A 68 -3.48 -0.06 -10.43
CA THR A 68 -4.33 1.04 -9.98
C THR A 68 -5.73 0.91 -10.58
N TRP A 69 -6.70 1.63 -10.01
CA TRP A 69 -8.08 1.72 -10.50
C TRP A 69 -8.75 2.97 -9.95
N PHE A 70 -9.81 3.42 -10.61
CA PHE A 70 -10.55 4.61 -10.20
C PHE A 70 -11.13 4.46 -8.80
N PHE A 71 -10.97 5.50 -7.98
CA PHE A 71 -11.44 5.58 -6.60
C PHE A 71 -10.98 4.42 -5.70
N ARG A 72 -9.76 3.92 -5.90
CA ARG A 72 -9.10 2.98 -4.97
C ARG A 72 -9.13 3.54 -3.55
N GLU A 73 -9.64 2.80 -2.56
CA GLU A 73 -9.93 3.28 -1.19
C GLU A 73 -10.84 4.53 -1.18
N ARG A 74 -12.09 4.34 -1.65
CA ARG A 74 -13.08 5.41 -1.89
C ARG A 74 -13.31 6.38 -0.73
N GLU A 75 -13.20 5.91 0.51
CA GLU A 75 -13.36 6.76 1.71
C GLU A 75 -12.36 7.93 1.76
N SER A 76 -11.16 7.76 1.21
CA SER A 76 -10.19 8.85 1.09
C SER A 76 -10.71 10.00 0.22
N PHE A 77 -11.42 9.70 -0.86
CA PHE A 77 -12.01 10.69 -1.75
C PHE A 77 -13.28 11.32 -1.16
N ASN A 78 -14.10 10.54 -0.45
CA ASN A 78 -15.23 11.06 0.31
C ASN A 78 -14.75 12.07 1.37
N TYR A 79 -13.69 11.71 2.10
CA TYR A 79 -13.07 12.61 3.07
C TYR A 79 -12.50 13.86 2.40
N LEU A 80 -11.78 13.71 1.28
CA LEU A 80 -11.27 14.84 0.49
C LEU A 80 -12.39 15.83 0.16
N LYS A 81 -13.50 15.35 -0.43
CA LYS A 81 -14.66 16.18 -0.77
C LYS A 81 -15.22 16.92 0.45
N ASN A 82 -15.41 16.23 1.56
CA ASN A 82 -15.91 16.82 2.80
C ASN A 82 -14.95 17.86 3.37
N TYR A 83 -13.65 17.58 3.38
CA TYR A 83 -12.61 18.51 3.84
C TYR A 83 -12.59 19.79 2.99
N ILE A 84 -12.67 19.66 1.66
CA ILE A 84 -12.68 20.81 0.77
C ILE A 84 -13.88 21.72 1.03
N LEU A 85 -15.07 21.12 1.14
CA LEU A 85 -16.32 21.85 1.36
C LEU A 85 -16.42 22.50 2.74
N SER A 86 -16.00 21.79 3.79
CA SER A 86 -16.20 22.24 5.18
C SER A 86 -15.08 23.14 5.70
N GLU A 87 -13.84 22.91 5.25
CA GLU A 87 -12.66 23.53 5.86
C GLU A 87 -11.83 24.32 4.85
N TRP A 88 -11.44 23.71 3.73
CA TRP A 88 -10.41 24.30 2.86
C TRP A 88 -10.90 25.58 2.17
N LEU A 89 -12.08 25.55 1.54
CA LEU A 89 -12.66 26.70 0.83
C LEU A 89 -12.90 27.88 1.77
N THR A 90 -13.41 27.61 2.98
CA THR A 90 -13.67 28.64 4.00
C THR A 90 -12.41 29.37 4.42
N ASN A 91 -11.29 28.65 4.56
CA ASN A 91 -10.02 29.22 5.02
C ASN A 91 -9.16 29.82 3.90
N ASN A 92 -9.46 29.50 2.64
CA ASN A 92 -8.63 29.87 1.49
C ASN A 92 -9.48 30.44 0.34
N PRO A 93 -10.27 31.51 0.58
CA PRO A 93 -11.08 32.10 -0.48
C PRO A 93 -10.18 32.55 -1.63
N ASN A 94 -10.59 32.24 -2.86
CA ASN A 94 -9.91 32.61 -4.10
C ASN A 94 -8.48 32.06 -4.30
N ARG A 95 -7.99 31.15 -3.45
CA ARG A 95 -6.75 30.41 -3.73
C ARG A 95 -7.03 29.24 -4.69
N VAL A 96 -6.03 28.88 -5.48
CA VAL A 96 -6.03 27.66 -6.28
C VAL A 96 -5.49 26.52 -5.42
N LEU A 97 -6.27 25.45 -5.26
CA LEU A 97 -5.89 24.24 -4.54
C LEU A 97 -4.81 23.50 -5.33
N ARG A 98 -3.64 23.27 -4.73
CA ARG A 98 -2.55 22.49 -5.34
C ARG A 98 -2.52 21.09 -4.75
N ILE A 99 -2.72 20.08 -5.60
CA ILE A 99 -2.62 18.66 -5.21
C ILE A 99 -1.47 18.00 -5.96
N LEU A 100 -0.76 17.10 -5.29
CA LEU A 100 0.20 16.18 -5.89
C LEU A 100 -0.31 14.74 -5.76
N SER A 101 -0.28 13.95 -6.84
CA SER A 101 -0.44 12.49 -6.80
C SER A 101 0.88 11.85 -7.26
N VAL A 102 1.53 11.10 -6.37
CA VAL A 102 2.84 10.48 -6.63
C VAL A 102 2.99 9.18 -5.83
N PRO A 103 3.13 8.01 -6.45
CA PRO A 103 3.15 7.75 -7.88
C PRO A 103 1.73 7.80 -8.46
N CYS A 104 1.56 8.25 -9.71
CA CYS A 104 0.24 8.33 -10.34
C CYS A 104 -0.13 7.11 -11.21
N SER A 105 0.82 6.20 -11.49
CA SER A 105 0.67 5.05 -12.38
C SER A 105 0.01 5.47 -13.71
N THR A 106 -0.99 4.72 -14.18
CA THR A 106 -1.75 4.95 -15.41
C THR A 106 -2.83 6.05 -15.30
N GLY A 107 -2.82 6.85 -14.24
CA GLY A 107 -3.60 8.09 -14.14
C GLY A 107 -4.95 7.97 -13.42
N GLU A 108 -5.38 6.78 -13.03
CA GLU A 108 -6.68 6.60 -12.34
C GLU A 108 -6.77 7.39 -11.04
N GLU A 109 -5.70 7.48 -10.24
CA GLU A 109 -5.69 8.25 -9.00
C GLU A 109 -5.87 9.76 -9.22
N PRO A 110 -5.01 10.47 -9.99
CA PRO A 110 -5.17 11.91 -10.18
C PRO A 110 -6.49 12.26 -10.86
N TYR A 111 -7.01 11.43 -11.76
CA TYR A 111 -8.34 11.65 -12.33
C TYR A 111 -9.47 11.38 -11.32
N SER A 112 -9.33 10.43 -10.41
CA SER A 112 -10.29 10.25 -9.30
C SER A 112 -10.31 11.47 -8.37
N ILE A 113 -9.14 12.07 -8.10
CA ILE A 113 -9.04 13.33 -7.35
C ILE A 113 -9.78 14.43 -8.11
N ALA A 114 -9.50 14.61 -9.40
CA ALA A 114 -10.14 15.63 -10.23
C ALA A 114 -11.67 15.49 -10.24
N ILE A 115 -12.19 14.28 -10.48
CA ILE A 115 -13.62 13.99 -10.46
C ILE A 115 -14.23 14.31 -9.09
N ALA A 116 -13.59 13.88 -7.99
CA ALA A 116 -14.08 14.15 -6.63
C ALA A 116 -14.20 15.65 -6.33
N LEU A 117 -13.25 16.46 -6.83
CA LEU A 117 -13.27 17.91 -6.67
C LEU A 117 -14.35 18.58 -7.54
N LEU A 118 -14.53 18.13 -8.78
CA LEU A 118 -15.61 18.60 -9.64
C LEU A 118 -16.99 18.25 -9.05
N GLU A 119 -17.16 17.04 -8.52
CA GLU A 119 -18.37 16.62 -7.79
C GLU A 119 -18.58 17.37 -6.47
N ALA A 120 -17.54 18.00 -5.93
CA ALA A 120 -17.64 18.93 -4.80
C ALA A 120 -18.05 20.35 -5.23
N GLY A 121 -18.30 20.58 -6.52
CA GLY A 121 -18.72 21.88 -7.05
C GLY A 121 -17.56 22.83 -7.39
N LEU A 122 -16.30 22.36 -7.33
CA LEU A 122 -15.18 23.15 -7.82
C LEU A 122 -15.16 23.13 -9.35
N THR A 123 -14.60 24.19 -9.94
CA THR A 123 -14.32 24.28 -11.37
C THR A 123 -12.84 24.01 -11.63
N ALA A 124 -12.46 23.76 -12.89
CA ALA A 124 -11.06 23.59 -13.30
C ALA A 124 -10.16 24.80 -12.99
N ALA A 125 -10.74 25.98 -12.72
CA ALA A 125 -9.99 27.17 -12.30
C ALA A 125 -9.63 27.14 -10.80
N ASN A 126 -10.32 26.34 -9.99
CA ASN A 126 -10.16 26.32 -8.54
C ASN A 126 -9.03 25.40 -8.06
N PHE A 127 -8.52 24.49 -8.90
CA PHE A 127 -7.49 23.53 -8.49
C PHE A 127 -6.56 23.14 -9.64
N ARG A 128 -5.38 22.61 -9.27
CA ARG A 128 -4.41 21.99 -10.17
C ARG A 128 -3.86 20.73 -9.53
N ILE A 129 -3.76 19.67 -10.31
CA ILE A 129 -3.20 18.39 -9.88
C ILE A 129 -1.92 18.15 -10.67
N ASP A 130 -0.78 18.10 -9.97
CA ASP A 130 0.44 17.57 -10.54
C ASP A 130 0.47 16.05 -10.25
N ALA A 131 0.65 15.24 -11.30
CA ALA A 131 0.64 13.79 -11.25
C ALA A 131 1.99 13.27 -11.73
N ILE A 132 2.70 12.53 -10.88
CA ILE A 132 4.09 12.16 -11.14
C ILE A 132 4.27 10.67 -11.02
N ASP A 133 4.96 10.09 -12.00
CA ASP A 133 5.40 8.70 -11.96
C ASP A 133 6.82 8.57 -12.51
N ILE A 134 7.49 7.47 -12.16
CA ILE A 134 8.79 7.13 -12.73
C ILE A 134 8.63 6.43 -14.09
N SER A 135 7.53 5.70 -14.28
CA SER A 135 7.20 4.93 -15.48
C SER A 135 6.70 5.86 -16.59
N LYS A 136 7.52 6.03 -17.62
CA LYS A 136 7.15 6.80 -18.82
C LYS A 136 6.01 6.12 -19.56
N LYS A 137 5.98 4.79 -19.57
CA LYS A 137 4.90 4.00 -20.19
C LYS A 137 3.57 4.25 -19.50
N SER A 138 3.54 4.26 -18.16
CA SER A 138 2.31 4.51 -17.41
C SER A 138 1.81 5.95 -17.61
N LEU A 139 2.72 6.93 -17.64
CA LEU A 139 2.37 8.32 -17.94
C LEU A 139 1.78 8.49 -19.35
N GLN A 140 2.26 7.76 -20.36
CA GLN A 140 1.68 7.80 -21.70
C GLN A 140 0.23 7.30 -21.71
N VAL A 141 -0.07 6.21 -20.98
CA VAL A 141 -1.45 5.72 -20.81
C VAL A 141 -2.31 6.76 -20.08
N ALA A 142 -1.77 7.36 -19.02
CA ALA A 142 -2.46 8.39 -18.25
C ALA A 142 -2.81 9.63 -19.11
N GLN A 143 -1.90 10.05 -19.99
CA GLN A 143 -2.09 11.16 -20.90
C GLN A 143 -3.11 10.85 -22.01
N GLN A 144 -3.19 9.61 -22.48
CA GLN A 144 -4.24 9.18 -23.43
C GLN A 144 -5.62 9.18 -22.79
N ALA A 145 -5.69 8.87 -21.49
CA ALA A 145 -6.92 8.87 -20.69
C ALA A 145 -8.03 7.96 -21.27
N ILE A 146 -7.61 6.86 -21.89
CA ILE A 146 -8.49 5.78 -22.39
C ILE A 146 -8.28 4.56 -21.50
N TYR A 147 -9.37 4.09 -20.90
CA TYR A 147 -9.32 3.04 -19.88
C TYR A 147 -10.15 1.83 -20.26
N SER A 148 -9.73 0.65 -19.81
CA SER A 148 -10.50 -0.59 -19.98
C SER A 148 -11.53 -0.75 -18.85
N GLN A 149 -12.44 -1.72 -18.99
CA GLN A 149 -13.37 -2.09 -17.92
C GLN A 149 -12.65 -2.43 -16.59
N TYR A 150 -11.41 -2.93 -16.64
CA TYR A 150 -10.64 -3.34 -15.46
C TYR A 150 -10.20 -2.18 -14.56
N SER A 151 -10.16 -0.95 -15.10
CA SER A 151 -9.87 0.27 -14.33
C SER A 151 -11.07 0.70 -13.47
N PHE A 152 -12.25 0.12 -13.68
CA PHE A 152 -13.46 0.38 -12.91
C PHE A 152 -13.77 -0.83 -12.01
N ARG A 153 -13.50 -0.70 -10.71
CA ARG A 153 -13.74 -1.75 -9.71
C ARG A 153 -14.78 -1.31 -8.68
N GLY A 154 -15.50 -2.30 -8.11
CA GLY A 154 -16.53 -2.07 -7.10
C GLY A 154 -17.92 -1.81 -7.68
N THR A 155 -18.88 -1.53 -6.81
CA THR A 155 -20.32 -1.42 -7.17
C THR A 155 -20.77 -0.01 -7.53
N ASN A 156 -20.00 1.02 -7.18
CA ASN A 156 -20.35 2.41 -7.44
C ASN A 156 -19.54 2.98 -8.61
N THR A 157 -20.04 2.74 -9.83
CA THR A 157 -19.48 3.23 -11.08
C THR A 157 -20.30 4.36 -11.70
N PHE A 158 -21.17 5.04 -10.94
CA PHE A 158 -22.03 6.10 -11.48
C PHE A 158 -21.22 7.25 -12.13
N PHE A 159 -20.04 7.56 -11.59
CA PHE A 159 -19.14 8.55 -12.18
C PHE A 159 -18.67 8.15 -13.59
N GLN A 160 -18.65 6.85 -13.92
CA GLN A 160 -18.26 6.35 -15.24
C GLN A 160 -19.22 6.88 -16.31
N GLU A 161 -20.53 6.82 -16.05
CA GLU A 161 -21.57 7.30 -16.97
C GLU A 161 -21.51 8.82 -17.19
N GLN A 162 -21.02 9.56 -16.19
CA GLN A 162 -20.98 11.03 -16.23
C GLN A 162 -19.70 11.57 -16.88
N TYR A 163 -18.56 10.94 -16.63
CA TYR A 163 -17.25 11.47 -17.00
C TYR A 163 -16.54 10.69 -18.10
N PHE A 164 -17.09 9.54 -18.53
CA PHE A 164 -16.50 8.72 -19.58
C PHE A 164 -17.47 8.47 -20.72
N GLN A 165 -16.92 8.39 -21.93
CA GLN A 165 -17.62 7.96 -23.12
C GLN A 165 -17.05 6.61 -23.58
N LEU A 166 -17.92 5.64 -23.83
CA LEU A 166 -17.49 4.37 -24.43
C LEU A 166 -17.14 4.61 -25.91
N THR A 167 -15.93 4.18 -26.28
CA THR A 167 -15.37 4.22 -27.64
C THR A 167 -14.91 2.83 -28.05
N GLU A 168 -14.51 2.64 -29.32
CA GLU A 168 -13.99 1.35 -29.81
C GLU A 168 -12.74 0.88 -29.06
N THR A 169 -11.92 1.81 -28.57
CA THR A 169 -10.66 1.53 -27.87
C THR A 169 -10.80 1.45 -26.35
N GLY A 170 -11.98 1.77 -25.79
CA GLY A 170 -12.24 1.76 -24.35
C GLY A 170 -13.05 2.97 -23.87
N TYR A 171 -13.00 3.24 -22.57
CA TYR A 171 -13.67 4.37 -21.94
C TYR A 171 -12.77 5.61 -21.99
N GLN A 172 -13.13 6.56 -22.84
CA GLN A 172 -12.46 7.85 -22.97
C GLN A 172 -12.93 8.79 -21.87
N LEU A 173 -12.01 9.32 -21.07
CA LEU A 173 -12.30 10.35 -20.08
C LEU A 173 -12.60 11.69 -20.76
N CYS A 174 -13.56 12.45 -20.22
CA CYS A 174 -13.93 13.74 -20.76
C CYS A 174 -12.85 14.83 -20.55
N GLN A 175 -12.76 15.77 -21.50
CA GLN A 175 -11.72 16.79 -21.54
C GLN A 175 -11.72 17.72 -20.32
N GLN A 176 -12.90 17.95 -19.72
CA GLN A 176 -13.02 18.78 -18.52
C GLN A 176 -12.19 18.21 -17.36
N VAL A 177 -12.15 16.90 -17.19
CA VAL A 177 -11.32 16.25 -16.16
C VAL A 177 -9.86 16.24 -16.59
N ILE A 178 -9.57 15.85 -17.84
CA ILE A 178 -8.20 15.76 -18.38
C ILE A 178 -7.43 17.07 -18.18
N SER A 179 -8.06 18.20 -18.49
CA SER A 179 -7.42 19.53 -18.43
C SER A 179 -7.00 20.01 -17.02
N THR A 180 -7.39 19.28 -15.97
CA THR A 180 -7.06 19.63 -14.57
C THR A 180 -5.80 18.94 -14.04
N VAL A 181 -5.28 17.96 -14.78
CA VAL A 181 -4.14 17.14 -14.37
C VAL A 181 -2.93 17.41 -15.27
N ASN A 182 -1.78 17.65 -14.65
CA ASN A 182 -0.50 17.84 -15.30
C ASN A 182 0.41 16.64 -15.00
N PHE A 183 0.81 15.89 -16.03
CA PHE A 183 1.65 14.70 -15.87
C PHE A 183 3.13 15.03 -16.04
N MET A 184 3.97 14.57 -15.12
CA MET A 184 5.42 14.74 -15.18
C MET A 184 6.13 13.43 -14.82
N GLN A 185 7.30 13.20 -15.41
CA GLN A 185 8.15 12.09 -14.98
C GLN A 185 9.00 12.52 -13.79
N GLY A 186 9.13 11.67 -12.78
CA GLY A 186 9.96 11.96 -11.62
C GLY A 186 10.10 10.80 -10.65
N ASN A 187 11.13 10.87 -9.81
CA ASN A 187 11.43 9.85 -8.81
C ASN A 187 11.32 10.44 -7.40
N LEU A 188 10.31 10.02 -6.64
CA LEU A 188 10.11 10.48 -5.27
C LEU A 188 11.25 10.08 -4.32
N ALA A 189 12.00 9.02 -4.66
CA ALA A 189 13.19 8.61 -3.90
C ALA A 189 14.41 9.51 -4.13
N ASP A 190 14.33 10.56 -4.95
CA ASP A 190 15.36 11.58 -5.05
C ASP A 190 15.18 12.65 -3.95
N ALA A 191 16.22 12.92 -3.16
CA ALA A 191 16.20 13.96 -2.13
C ALA A 191 15.89 15.37 -2.70
N HIS A 192 16.27 15.63 -3.95
CA HIS A 192 16.06 16.90 -4.65
C HIS A 192 14.74 16.97 -5.42
N PHE A 193 13.89 15.94 -5.30
CA PHE A 193 12.59 15.85 -5.95
C PHE A 193 11.76 17.12 -5.73
N LEU A 194 11.39 17.79 -6.84
CA LEU A 194 10.58 19.01 -6.87
C LEU A 194 11.07 20.13 -5.92
N THR A 195 12.37 20.33 -5.79
CA THR A 195 12.96 21.38 -4.94
C THR A 195 12.60 22.81 -5.37
N ALA A 196 12.36 23.04 -6.67
CA ALA A 196 11.97 24.34 -7.22
C ALA A 196 10.44 24.57 -7.26
N THR A 197 9.64 23.60 -6.81
CA THR A 197 8.18 23.65 -6.93
C THR A 197 7.55 24.24 -5.67
N PRO A 198 6.54 25.12 -5.78
CA PRO A 198 5.76 25.57 -4.62
C PRO A 198 5.11 24.40 -3.88
N ALA A 199 4.98 24.54 -2.56
CA ALA A 199 4.34 23.54 -1.73
C ALA A 199 2.88 23.24 -2.16
N TYR A 200 2.44 22.03 -1.89
CA TYR A 200 1.11 21.51 -2.15
C TYR A 200 0.24 21.60 -0.90
N ASP A 201 -1.05 21.84 -1.09
CA ASP A 201 -2.03 21.81 -0.01
C ASP A 201 -2.36 20.35 0.37
N ILE A 202 -2.35 19.45 -0.63
CA ILE A 202 -2.66 18.02 -0.47
C ILE A 202 -1.66 17.19 -1.28
N VAL A 203 -1.19 16.08 -0.71
CA VAL A 203 -0.38 15.07 -1.40
C VAL A 203 -1.03 13.70 -1.23
N PHE A 204 -1.20 12.97 -2.33
CA PHE A 204 -1.49 11.54 -2.35
C PHE A 204 -0.19 10.80 -2.66
N CYS A 205 0.25 9.97 -1.71
CA CYS A 205 1.41 9.09 -1.86
C CYS A 205 1.04 7.69 -1.38
N ARG A 206 0.40 6.93 -2.27
CA ARG A 206 -0.28 5.68 -1.95
C ARG A 206 0.36 4.51 -2.67
N ASN A 207 0.49 3.39 -1.97
CA ASN A 207 0.98 2.12 -2.48
C ASN A 207 2.38 2.19 -3.13
N LEU A 208 3.27 3.04 -2.63
CA LEU A 208 4.65 3.19 -3.09
C LEU A 208 5.68 2.85 -2.03
N LEU A 209 5.49 3.38 -0.82
CA LEU A 209 6.42 3.21 0.29
C LEU A 209 6.57 1.72 0.64
N ILE A 210 5.58 0.87 0.35
CA ILE A 210 5.69 -0.58 0.54
C ILE A 210 6.88 -1.21 -0.20
N TYR A 211 7.36 -0.60 -1.30
CA TYR A 211 8.49 -1.10 -2.10
C TYR A 211 9.85 -0.62 -1.61
N PHE A 212 9.88 0.36 -0.72
CA PHE A 212 11.11 1.00 -0.26
C PHE A 212 11.69 0.35 1.00
N ASP A 213 13.01 0.39 1.13
CA ASP A 213 13.68 0.05 2.38
C ASP A 213 13.48 1.16 3.43
N ARG A 214 13.95 0.90 4.66
CA ARG A 214 13.77 1.85 5.76
C ARG A 214 14.43 3.22 5.49
N ALA A 215 15.66 3.22 4.98
CA ALA A 215 16.37 4.47 4.72
C ALA A 215 15.68 5.31 3.63
N THR A 216 15.25 4.66 2.55
CA THR A 216 14.54 5.31 1.45
C THR A 216 13.18 5.84 1.90
N LYS A 217 12.45 5.10 2.76
CA LYS A 217 11.21 5.59 3.39
C LYS A 217 11.43 6.84 4.21
N GLU A 218 12.43 6.85 5.08
CA GLU A 218 12.74 8.00 5.94
C GLU A 218 13.09 9.24 5.09
N GLN A 219 13.89 9.07 4.03
CA GLN A 219 14.19 10.15 3.09
C GLN A 219 12.94 10.65 2.35
N THR A 220 12.14 9.73 1.81
CA THR A 220 10.90 10.03 1.07
C THR A 220 9.90 10.79 1.94
N ILE A 221 9.74 10.38 3.20
CA ILE A 221 8.90 11.10 4.16
C ILE A 221 9.43 12.54 4.37
N GLY A 222 10.74 12.74 4.46
CA GLY A 222 11.34 14.08 4.51
C GLY A 222 11.03 14.94 3.28
N VAL A 223 11.03 14.34 2.08
CA VAL A 223 10.61 15.01 0.83
C VAL A 223 9.12 15.37 0.89
N LEU A 224 8.24 14.46 1.30
CA LEU A 224 6.80 14.70 1.45
C LEU A 224 6.51 15.81 2.48
N GLU A 225 7.22 15.81 3.61
CA GLU A 225 7.15 16.88 4.60
C GLU A 225 7.52 18.24 3.97
N ARG A 226 8.58 18.30 3.17
CA ARG A 226 8.99 19.55 2.49
C ARG A 226 7.96 20.02 1.46
N LEU A 227 7.37 19.10 0.71
CA LEU A 227 6.42 19.41 -0.35
C LEU A 227 5.05 19.85 0.15
N LEU A 228 4.69 19.56 1.40
CA LEU A 228 3.41 19.98 1.98
C LEU A 228 3.47 21.36 2.63
N THR A 229 2.42 22.16 2.40
CA THR A 229 2.16 23.39 3.15
C THR A 229 2.00 23.12 4.65
N GLN A 230 2.11 24.18 5.46
CA GLN A 230 1.83 24.07 6.88
C GLN A 230 0.35 23.74 7.08
N LYS A 231 0.05 22.63 7.77
CA LYS A 231 -1.30 22.02 7.89
C LYS A 231 -1.82 21.31 6.64
N GLY A 232 -0.99 21.08 5.63
CA GLY A 232 -1.38 20.28 4.45
C GLY A 232 -1.72 18.83 4.80
N LEU A 233 -2.45 18.16 3.91
CA LEU A 233 -2.90 16.78 4.07
C LEU A 233 -2.05 15.81 3.25
N LEU A 234 -1.66 14.70 3.85
CA LEU A 234 -1.02 13.56 3.22
C LEU A 234 -1.96 12.36 3.25
N PHE A 235 -2.30 11.81 2.09
CA PHE A 235 -3.00 10.54 1.95
C PHE A 235 -1.98 9.44 1.62
N VAL A 236 -2.05 8.33 2.35
CA VAL A 236 -1.22 7.13 2.12
C VAL A 236 -2.09 5.89 1.97
N GLY A 237 -1.53 4.81 1.43
CA GLY A 237 -2.23 3.53 1.33
C GLY A 237 -2.32 2.82 2.68
N HIS A 238 -3.27 1.89 2.78
CA HIS A 238 -3.54 1.14 4.03
C HIS A 238 -2.30 0.47 4.66
N GLY A 239 -1.38 -0.06 3.83
CA GLY A 239 -0.14 -0.71 4.29
C GLY A 239 0.98 0.23 4.72
N GLU A 240 0.79 1.55 4.57
CA GLU A 240 1.85 2.56 4.71
C GLU A 240 1.68 3.42 5.97
N ALA A 241 0.47 3.47 6.51
CA ALA A 241 0.08 4.22 7.70
C ALA A 241 1.04 4.08 8.89
N GLY A 242 1.55 2.86 9.12
CA GLY A 242 2.46 2.56 10.24
C GLY A 242 3.80 3.29 10.19
N TRP A 243 4.23 3.77 9.02
CA TRP A 243 5.49 4.50 8.85
C TRP A 243 5.41 5.96 9.29
N LEU A 244 4.21 6.53 9.36
CA LEU A 244 4.02 7.92 9.74
C LEU A 244 3.94 8.16 11.25
N LEU A 245 3.89 7.09 12.06
CA LEU A 245 3.63 7.14 13.51
C LEU A 245 4.68 7.86 14.39
N ASN A 246 5.79 8.36 13.84
CA ASN A 246 6.79 9.17 14.57
C ASN A 246 7.32 10.35 13.74
N THR A 247 6.48 10.85 12.84
CA THR A 247 6.82 11.93 11.91
C THR A 247 6.05 13.19 12.31
N LYS A 248 6.18 14.28 11.53
CA LYS A 248 5.35 15.47 11.77
C LYS A 248 3.88 15.28 11.35
N PHE A 249 3.48 14.08 10.92
CA PHE A 249 2.14 13.78 10.46
C PHE A 249 1.25 13.25 11.57
N ILE A 250 0.15 13.96 11.84
CA ILE A 250 -0.87 13.58 12.82
C ILE A 250 -2.00 12.86 12.07
N PRO A 251 -2.40 11.64 12.46
CA PRO A 251 -3.46 10.91 11.76
C PRO A 251 -4.81 11.61 11.86
N ILE A 252 -5.60 11.53 10.79
CA ILE A 252 -7.03 11.85 10.80
C ILE A 252 -7.77 10.60 11.30
N CYS A 253 -8.41 10.69 12.46
CA CYS A 253 -9.11 9.56 13.09
C CYS A 253 -10.48 9.30 12.46
N GLN A 254 -10.52 8.97 11.17
CA GLN A 254 -11.72 8.50 10.48
C GLN A 254 -11.51 7.08 9.95
N PRO A 255 -12.46 6.16 10.15
CA PRO A 255 -12.34 4.78 9.67
C PRO A 255 -12.05 4.73 8.17
N MET A 256 -11.10 3.88 7.77
CA MET A 256 -10.71 3.65 6.36
C MET A 256 -10.16 4.88 5.62
N VAL A 257 -9.96 6.00 6.31
CA VAL A 257 -9.34 7.21 5.76
C VAL A 257 -7.90 7.24 6.25
N PHE A 258 -6.97 6.77 5.41
CA PHE A 258 -5.54 6.77 5.69
C PHE A 258 -4.91 8.13 5.37
N ALA A 259 -5.42 9.18 6.02
CA ALA A 259 -5.00 10.57 5.83
C ALA A 259 -4.33 11.12 7.10
N TYR A 260 -3.40 12.05 6.89
CA TYR A 260 -2.62 12.67 7.95
C TYR A 260 -2.45 14.16 7.70
N ARG A 261 -2.44 14.94 8.77
CA ARG A 261 -2.21 16.38 8.72
C ARG A 261 -0.80 16.72 9.17
N LYS A 262 -0.09 17.55 8.41
CA LYS A 262 1.24 18.05 8.80
C LYS A 262 1.13 19.00 9.99
N SER A 263 1.75 18.63 11.10
CA SER A 263 1.94 19.49 12.27
C SER A 263 3.06 20.50 12.03
N GLY A 264 2.80 21.77 12.33
CA GLY A 264 3.82 22.82 12.26
C GLY A 264 4.93 22.70 13.31
N ASN A 265 4.74 21.88 14.35
CA ASN A 265 5.71 21.63 15.40
C ASN A 265 6.05 20.12 15.50
N PRO A 266 7.33 19.75 15.65
CA PRO A 266 7.72 18.39 16.01
C PRO A 266 7.23 18.09 17.45
N HIS A 267 6.31 17.13 17.57
CA HIS A 267 5.78 16.49 18.79
C HIS A 267 5.83 17.29 20.12
N THR A 268 4.71 17.88 20.52
CA THR A 268 4.28 17.78 21.92
C THR A 268 3.82 16.35 22.16
N SER A 269 4.71 15.52 22.70
CA SER A 269 4.35 14.21 23.25
C SER A 269 3.19 14.40 24.24
N LEU A 270 2.09 13.69 24.05
CA LEU A 270 1.02 13.53 25.04
C LEU A 270 1.62 12.89 26.31
N LYS A 271 2.14 13.72 27.22
CA LYS A 271 2.42 13.29 28.60
C LYS A 271 1.09 13.25 29.33
N SER A 272 0.43 12.08 29.36
CA SER A 272 -0.63 11.88 30.34
C SER A 272 0.02 11.68 31.71
N ASN A 273 -0.04 12.74 32.52
CA ASN A 273 0.02 12.62 33.96
C ASN A 273 -1.27 11.94 34.41
N HIS A 274 -1.24 10.66 34.80
CA HIS A 274 -2.20 10.17 35.79
C HIS A 274 -1.60 9.07 36.68
N SER A 275 -1.81 9.31 37.97
CA SER A 275 -1.30 8.60 39.13
C SER A 275 -1.68 7.13 39.19
N LYS A 276 -0.76 6.33 39.73
CA LYS A 276 -0.93 4.91 40.04
C LYS A 276 -2.00 4.73 41.13
N THR A 277 -2.99 3.89 40.86
CA THR A 277 -3.71 3.13 41.89
C THR A 277 -3.79 1.67 41.46
N VAL A 278 -3.16 0.82 42.28
CA VAL A 278 -3.02 -0.62 42.07
C VAL A 278 -4.24 -1.32 42.65
N VAL A 279 -4.93 -2.15 41.85
CA VAL A 279 -5.86 -3.16 42.38
C VAL A 279 -5.55 -4.50 41.69
N LYS A 280 -5.12 -5.48 42.50
CA LYS A 280 -4.94 -6.88 42.12
C LYS A 280 -6.29 -7.57 41.95
N LYS A 281 -6.42 -8.50 41.00
CA LYS A 281 -7.37 -9.62 41.14
C LYS A 281 -6.95 -10.89 40.37
N HIS A 282 -7.36 -12.00 40.97
CA HIS A 282 -6.89 -13.38 40.86
C HIS A 282 -7.24 -14.11 39.55
N ARG A 283 -6.42 -15.12 39.22
CA ARG A 283 -6.64 -16.13 38.18
C ARG A 283 -7.10 -17.44 38.85
N PRO A 284 -8.14 -18.14 38.38
CA PRO A 284 -8.35 -19.53 38.75
C PRO A 284 -7.72 -20.48 37.72
N SER A 285 -7.05 -21.51 38.24
CA SER A 285 -6.54 -22.66 37.49
C SER A 285 -7.57 -23.78 37.47
N TYR A 286 -7.68 -24.51 36.36
CA TYR A 286 -8.17 -25.89 36.40
C TYR A 286 -7.20 -26.81 35.63
N LYS A 287 -6.83 -27.89 36.31
CA LYS A 287 -6.13 -29.08 35.83
C LYS A 287 -7.16 -30.20 35.64
N THR A 288 -6.98 -31.03 34.61
CA THR A 288 -7.15 -32.52 34.57
C THR A 288 -6.84 -32.98 33.12
N SER A 289 -5.81 -33.80 32.83
CA SER A 289 -5.65 -35.28 32.95
C SER A 289 -6.55 -36.05 31.94
N LEU A 290 -6.17 -37.05 31.13
CA LEU A 290 -5.01 -37.95 30.96
C LEU A 290 -5.10 -38.64 29.56
N LYS A 291 -3.91 -38.97 29.00
CA LYS A 291 -3.42 -40.14 28.19
C LYS A 291 -4.42 -41.27 27.79
N SER A 292 -4.26 -42.12 26.78
CA SER A 292 -3.32 -42.46 25.66
C SER A 292 -4.03 -43.58 24.84
N SER A 293 -3.69 -43.91 23.59
CA SER A 293 -2.79 -45.03 23.21
C SER A 293 -2.99 -45.42 21.73
N ILE A 294 -2.00 -46.14 21.18
CA ILE A 294 -1.57 -46.36 19.78
C ILE A 294 -2.12 -47.66 19.15
N THR A 295 -2.28 -47.74 17.81
CA THR A 295 -1.76 -48.87 16.99
C THR A 295 -1.71 -48.61 15.46
N HIS A 296 -0.61 -49.07 14.86
CA HIS A 296 -0.20 -49.23 13.43
C HIS A 296 -1.09 -50.23 12.64
N ASN A 297 -1.07 -50.45 11.31
CA ASN A 297 -0.55 -49.89 10.05
C ASN A 297 -1.08 -50.80 8.88
N LYS A 298 -0.85 -50.41 7.61
CA LYS A 298 -0.96 -51.12 6.30
C LYS A 298 -2.28 -50.96 5.51
N GLN A 299 -2.19 -50.25 4.37
CA GLN A 299 -2.15 -50.89 3.04
C GLN A 299 -1.61 -49.87 2.01
N LEU A 300 -0.57 -50.25 1.28
CA LEU A 300 0.00 -49.57 0.11
C LEU A 300 -0.58 -50.21 -1.16
N VAL A 301 -0.54 -49.43 -2.25
CA VAL A 301 -0.61 -49.79 -3.68
C VAL A 301 -2.00 -49.79 -4.35
N ALA A 302 -2.37 -48.60 -4.87
CA ALA A 302 -3.22 -48.26 -6.04
C ALA A 302 -3.57 -46.77 -5.85
N ASP A 303 -3.19 -45.77 -6.65
CA ASP A 303 -2.90 -45.74 -8.07
C ASP A 303 -1.87 -44.64 -8.38
N VAL A 304 -0.93 -45.00 -9.23
CA VAL A 304 0.22 -44.23 -9.71
C VAL A 304 -0.18 -43.14 -10.74
N GLU A 305 -1.48 -42.86 -10.89
CA GLU A 305 -2.00 -41.88 -11.86
C GLU A 305 -2.27 -40.47 -11.28
N LYS A 306 -2.21 -40.28 -9.95
CA LYS A 306 -2.33 -38.94 -9.33
C LYS A 306 -1.00 -38.17 -9.20
N LEU A 307 0.08 -38.70 -9.76
CA LEU A 307 1.45 -38.13 -9.71
C LEU A 307 1.75 -37.08 -10.80
N LYS A 308 0.73 -36.57 -11.52
CA LYS A 308 0.89 -35.49 -12.53
C LYS A 308 0.34 -34.12 -12.12
N LEU A 309 -0.11 -33.93 -10.87
CA LEU A 309 -0.65 -32.63 -10.41
C LEU A 309 0.25 -31.86 -9.42
N PHE A 310 1.48 -32.32 -9.19
CA PHE A 310 2.42 -31.64 -8.30
C PHE A 310 3.56 -31.01 -9.08
N ASN A 311 3.34 -29.80 -9.60
CA ASN A 311 4.38 -28.77 -9.77
C ASN A 311 3.77 -27.43 -10.24
N GLN A 312 2.98 -26.79 -9.37
CA GLN A 312 2.73 -25.34 -9.45
C GLN A 312 3.15 -24.66 -8.14
N PRO A 313 3.62 -23.40 -8.17
CA PRO A 313 4.44 -22.82 -7.11
C PRO A 313 3.59 -22.50 -5.88
N LYS A 314 4.06 -22.96 -4.70
CA LYS A 314 3.35 -22.89 -3.41
C LYS A 314 3.19 -21.47 -2.83
N GLU A 315 3.72 -20.43 -3.48
CA GLU A 315 3.58 -19.02 -3.11
C GLU A 315 2.41 -18.31 -3.83
N ASP A 316 1.81 -18.93 -4.85
CA ASP A 316 0.81 -18.29 -5.72
C ASP A 316 -0.55 -18.08 -5.02
N LEU A 317 -0.96 -18.97 -4.12
CA LEU A 317 -2.28 -18.91 -3.46
C LEU A 317 -2.42 -17.74 -2.48
N LEU A 318 -1.36 -17.40 -1.75
CA LEU A 318 -1.41 -16.29 -0.80
C LEU A 318 -1.37 -14.94 -1.53
N GLU A 319 -0.58 -14.86 -2.60
CA GLU A 319 -0.51 -13.67 -3.45
C GLU A 319 -1.81 -13.47 -4.25
N THR A 320 -2.44 -14.56 -4.69
CA THR A 320 -3.78 -14.55 -5.28
C THR A 320 -4.81 -14.05 -4.26
N ALA A 321 -4.76 -14.52 -3.02
CA ALA A 321 -5.65 -14.05 -1.97
C ALA A 321 -5.48 -12.55 -1.69
N ARG A 322 -4.24 -12.05 -1.72
CA ARG A 322 -3.93 -10.62 -1.58
C ARG A 322 -4.51 -9.82 -2.75
N THR A 323 -4.25 -10.25 -3.97
CA THR A 323 -4.77 -9.63 -5.19
C THR A 323 -6.31 -9.56 -5.18
N LEU A 324 -6.98 -10.62 -4.71
CA LEU A 324 -8.44 -10.64 -4.58
C LEU A 324 -8.95 -9.69 -3.49
N ALA A 325 -8.23 -9.60 -2.36
CA ALA A 325 -8.56 -8.65 -1.29
C ALA A 325 -8.43 -7.20 -1.78
N ASP A 326 -7.36 -6.91 -2.52
CA ASP A 326 -7.11 -5.60 -3.12
C ASP A 326 -8.20 -5.24 -4.15
N ARG A 327 -8.74 -6.22 -4.88
CA ARG A 327 -9.89 -6.06 -5.79
C ARG A 327 -11.24 -5.87 -5.07
N GLY A 328 -11.29 -5.99 -3.75
CA GLY A 328 -12.53 -5.95 -2.97
C GLY A 328 -13.34 -7.25 -3.01
N CYS A 329 -12.81 -8.32 -3.62
CA CYS A 329 -13.44 -9.64 -3.67
C CYS A 329 -13.23 -10.39 -2.34
N PHE A 330 -13.74 -9.84 -1.23
CA PHE A 330 -13.40 -10.29 0.12
C PHE A 330 -13.80 -11.75 0.42
N GLN A 331 -14.90 -12.24 -0.16
CA GLN A 331 -15.33 -13.63 0.02
C GLN A 331 -14.34 -14.62 -0.60
N GLU A 332 -13.96 -14.37 -1.86
CA GLU A 332 -12.99 -15.21 -2.59
C GLU A 332 -11.59 -15.10 -1.96
N ALA A 333 -11.17 -13.88 -1.59
CA ALA A 333 -9.91 -13.66 -0.88
C ALA A 333 -9.84 -14.44 0.44
N THR A 334 -10.93 -14.42 1.21
CA THR A 334 -11.06 -15.20 2.46
C THR A 334 -10.96 -16.70 2.18
N GLN A 335 -11.62 -17.18 1.13
CA GLN A 335 -11.57 -18.59 0.74
C GLN A 335 -10.16 -19.02 0.34
N GLN A 336 -9.46 -18.23 -0.47
CA GLN A 336 -8.09 -18.53 -0.87
C GLN A 336 -7.11 -18.46 0.32
N CYS A 337 -7.27 -17.47 1.19
CA CYS A 337 -6.47 -17.35 2.40
C CYS A 337 -6.69 -18.55 3.34
N ASN A 338 -7.93 -19.02 3.49
CA ASN A 338 -8.24 -20.22 4.27
C ASN A 338 -7.70 -21.50 3.62
N ASN A 339 -7.75 -21.63 2.29
CA ASN A 339 -7.15 -22.76 1.58
C ASN A 339 -5.63 -22.80 1.75
N TYR A 340 -4.97 -21.64 1.74
CA TYR A 340 -3.56 -21.52 2.05
C TYR A 340 -3.26 -21.92 3.50
N LEU A 341 -4.07 -21.46 4.47
CA LEU A 341 -3.91 -21.78 5.89
C LEU A 341 -4.15 -23.27 6.21
N LYS A 342 -4.99 -23.98 5.46
CA LYS A 342 -5.13 -25.44 5.58
C LYS A 342 -3.82 -26.16 5.26
N GLN A 343 -3.07 -25.64 4.29
CA GLN A 343 -1.78 -26.21 3.88
C GLN A 343 -0.61 -25.68 4.73
N ASN A 344 -0.75 -24.46 5.26
CA ASN A 344 0.28 -23.77 6.05
C ASN A 344 -0.29 -23.17 7.35
N PRO A 345 -0.63 -24.00 8.36
CA PRO A 345 -1.28 -23.53 9.59
C PRO A 345 -0.42 -22.59 10.45
N SER A 346 0.89 -22.51 10.19
CA SER A 346 1.85 -21.69 10.94
C SER A 346 2.22 -20.36 10.25
N SER A 347 1.56 -20.01 9.14
CA SER A 347 1.87 -18.77 8.42
C SER A 347 1.30 -17.53 9.10
N ALA A 348 2.16 -16.77 9.81
CA ALA A 348 1.78 -15.50 10.41
C ALA A 348 1.26 -14.48 9.37
N LYS A 349 1.91 -14.39 8.19
CA LYS A 349 1.50 -13.49 7.09
C LYS A 349 0.08 -13.76 6.58
N ALA A 350 -0.33 -15.03 6.50
CA ALA A 350 -1.67 -15.39 6.06
C ALA A 350 -2.74 -15.00 7.11
N TYR A 351 -2.43 -15.14 8.40
CA TYR A 351 -3.33 -14.65 9.46
C TYR A 351 -3.44 -13.12 9.49
N VAL A 352 -2.36 -12.40 9.16
CA VAL A 352 -2.42 -10.94 9.02
C VAL A 352 -3.34 -10.54 7.86
N LEU A 353 -3.16 -11.16 6.68
CA LEU A 353 -4.00 -10.88 5.51
C LEU A 353 -5.48 -11.19 5.79
N LEU A 354 -5.77 -12.33 6.43
CA LEU A 354 -7.14 -12.68 6.82
C LEU A 354 -7.73 -11.67 7.81
N GLY A 355 -6.92 -11.19 8.76
CA GLY A 355 -7.34 -10.16 9.71
C GLY A 355 -7.63 -8.83 9.02
N GLN A 356 -6.82 -8.41 8.05
CA GLN A 356 -7.04 -7.20 7.25
C GLN A 356 -8.34 -7.29 6.44
N ILE A 357 -8.59 -8.44 5.78
CA ILE A 357 -9.84 -8.69 5.05
C ILE A 357 -11.04 -8.62 5.99
N GLN A 358 -10.97 -9.26 7.15
CA GLN A 358 -12.06 -9.26 8.13
C GLN A 358 -12.32 -7.86 8.68
N GLN A 359 -11.27 -7.08 8.94
CA GLN A 359 -11.40 -5.68 9.35
C GLN A 359 -12.07 -4.83 8.26
N ALA A 360 -11.68 -5.00 7.00
CA ALA A 360 -12.31 -4.31 5.86
C ALA A 360 -13.80 -4.64 5.70
N THR A 361 -14.22 -5.86 6.10
CA THR A 361 -15.63 -6.28 6.11
C THR A 361 -16.40 -5.92 7.39
N GLY A 362 -15.81 -5.17 8.32
CA GLY A 362 -16.44 -4.77 9.59
C GLY A 362 -16.48 -5.86 10.67
N GLN A 363 -15.80 -6.99 10.46
CA GLN A 363 -15.74 -8.12 11.40
C GLN A 363 -14.60 -7.95 12.40
N GLU A 364 -14.66 -6.88 13.21
CA GLU A 364 -13.57 -6.46 14.10
C GLU A 364 -13.12 -7.53 15.10
N GLU A 365 -14.05 -8.22 15.75
CA GLU A 365 -13.69 -9.25 16.73
C GLU A 365 -12.92 -10.41 16.09
N GLN A 366 -13.31 -10.81 14.88
CA GLN A 366 -12.63 -11.87 14.13
C GLN A 366 -11.26 -11.40 13.66
N ALA A 367 -11.15 -10.17 13.15
CA ALA A 367 -9.88 -9.57 12.77
C ALA A 367 -8.90 -9.55 13.95
N ALA A 368 -9.36 -9.13 15.14
CA ALA A 368 -8.57 -9.15 16.37
C ALA A 368 -8.05 -10.57 16.70
N GLN A 369 -8.87 -11.61 16.48
CA GLN A 369 -8.46 -12.99 16.71
C GLN A 369 -7.38 -13.43 15.73
N GLN A 370 -7.45 -13.05 14.45
CA GLN A 370 -6.41 -13.41 13.48
C GLN A 370 -5.10 -12.68 13.76
N PHE A 371 -5.14 -11.39 14.11
CA PHE A 371 -3.92 -10.68 14.50
C PHE A 371 -3.29 -11.29 15.76
N LYS A 372 -4.08 -11.68 16.75
CA LYS A 372 -3.58 -12.41 17.93
C LYS A 372 -2.94 -13.74 17.55
N LYS A 373 -3.51 -14.49 16.61
CA LYS A 373 -2.91 -15.73 16.08
C LYS A 373 -1.60 -15.48 15.35
N ALA A 374 -1.53 -14.43 14.52
CA ALA A 374 -0.28 -14.02 13.86
C ALA A 374 0.81 -13.67 14.87
N ILE A 375 0.48 -12.91 15.93
CA ILE A 375 1.40 -12.57 17.02
C ILE A 375 1.82 -13.81 17.83
N TYR A 376 0.91 -14.78 18.01
CA TYR A 376 1.23 -16.03 18.70
C TYR A 376 2.27 -16.84 17.92
N LEU A 377 2.10 -16.94 16.59
CA LEU A 377 3.01 -17.68 15.71
C LEU A 377 4.34 -16.95 15.52
N GLN A 378 4.28 -15.62 15.40
CA GLN A 378 5.44 -14.77 15.22
C GLN A 378 5.36 -13.59 16.20
N PRO A 379 5.99 -13.69 17.39
CA PRO A 379 5.92 -12.66 18.44
C PRO A 379 6.51 -11.30 18.07
N ASP A 380 7.34 -11.24 17.02
CA ASP A 380 7.92 -10.01 16.46
C ASP A 380 7.19 -9.54 15.18
N CYS A 381 6.03 -10.12 14.85
CA CYS A 381 5.20 -9.71 13.71
C CYS A 381 4.62 -8.32 13.96
N GLU A 382 5.36 -7.32 13.46
CA GLU A 382 5.06 -5.92 13.68
C GLU A 382 3.73 -5.50 13.04
N GLU A 383 3.46 -6.00 11.83
CA GLU A 383 2.23 -5.71 11.09
C GLU A 383 0.99 -6.13 11.89
N ALA A 384 0.97 -7.35 12.45
CA ALA A 384 -0.12 -7.82 13.30
C ALA A 384 -0.28 -6.99 14.58
N LEU A 385 0.83 -6.55 15.18
CA LEU A 385 0.81 -5.70 16.38
C LEU A 385 0.21 -4.32 16.07
N ILE A 386 0.53 -3.74 14.91
CA ILE A 386 0.02 -2.44 14.47
C ILE A 386 -1.49 -2.52 14.25
N HIS A 387 -1.96 -3.49 13.44
CA HIS A 387 -3.39 -3.63 13.18
C HIS A 387 -4.19 -3.89 14.45
N LEU A 388 -3.67 -4.70 15.38
CA LEU A 388 -4.33 -4.93 16.66
C LEU A 388 -4.34 -3.67 17.55
N ALA A 389 -3.29 -2.84 17.51
CA ALA A 389 -3.26 -1.58 18.25
C ALA A 389 -4.31 -0.59 17.75
N LEU A 390 -4.38 -0.40 16.43
CA LEU A 390 -5.39 0.46 15.79
C LEU A 390 -6.81 0.00 16.10
N LEU A 391 -7.05 -1.31 16.05
CA LEU A 391 -8.35 -1.89 16.36
C LEU A 391 -8.75 -1.68 17.83
N ARG A 392 -7.80 -1.77 18.77
CA ARG A 392 -8.04 -1.50 20.20
C ARG A 392 -8.32 -0.03 20.47
N GLU A 393 -7.62 0.86 19.77
CA GLU A 393 -7.86 2.29 19.85
C GLU A 393 -9.25 2.66 19.31
N HIS A 394 -9.67 2.07 18.19
CA HIS A 394 -11.02 2.23 17.65
C HIS A 394 -12.11 1.77 18.65
N GLN A 395 -11.85 0.70 19.39
CA GLN A 395 -12.74 0.18 20.43
C GLN A 395 -12.71 0.99 21.74
N GLY A 396 -11.98 2.10 21.79
CA GLY A 396 -11.82 2.93 22.99
C GLY A 396 -10.87 2.36 24.06
N ASP A 397 -10.21 1.24 23.78
CA ASP A 397 -9.21 0.63 24.67
C ASP A 397 -7.82 1.20 24.39
N GLY A 398 -7.66 2.49 24.72
CA GLY A 398 -6.39 3.19 24.60
C GLY A 398 -5.27 2.60 25.48
N THR A 399 -5.62 1.86 26.53
CA THR A 399 -4.62 1.21 27.40
C THR A 399 -3.94 0.03 26.70
N SER A 400 -4.71 -0.87 26.10
CA SER A 400 -4.18 -1.99 25.34
C SER A 400 -3.46 -1.53 24.08
N ALA A 401 -3.99 -0.51 23.39
CA ALA A 401 -3.34 0.08 22.21
C ALA A 401 -1.93 0.59 22.55
N ASN A 402 -1.80 1.37 23.63
CA ASN A 402 -0.50 1.89 24.08
C ASN A 402 0.50 0.78 24.46
N LEU A 403 0.04 -0.31 25.09
CA LEU A 403 0.92 -1.45 25.41
C LEU A 403 1.46 -2.13 24.15
N LEU A 404 0.63 -2.28 23.12
CA LEU A 404 1.04 -2.85 21.83
C LEU A 404 2.04 -1.92 21.12
N LEU A 405 1.80 -0.60 21.12
CA LEU A 405 2.71 0.40 20.57
C LEU A 405 4.07 0.41 21.28
N GLN A 406 4.09 0.32 22.61
CA GLN A 406 5.34 0.19 23.38
C GLN A 406 6.10 -1.09 23.04
N ARG A 407 5.38 -2.21 22.81
CA ARG A 407 5.99 -3.47 22.38
C ARG A 407 6.62 -3.34 21.00
N ILE A 408 5.94 -2.69 20.06
CA ILE A 408 6.48 -2.40 18.71
C ILE A 408 7.77 -1.57 18.83
N GLN A 409 7.76 -0.51 19.65
CA GLN A 409 8.96 0.32 19.89
C GLN A 409 10.14 -0.48 20.44
N ARG A 410 9.91 -1.44 21.35
CA ARG A 410 10.97 -2.30 21.88
C ARG A 410 11.53 -3.26 20.84
N LEU A 411 10.68 -3.80 19.96
CA LEU A 411 11.11 -4.68 18.87
C LEU A 411 11.98 -3.92 17.87
N ARG A 412 11.58 -2.69 17.50
CA ARG A 412 12.33 -1.82 16.58
C ARG A 412 13.68 -1.35 17.13
N LYS A 413 13.88 -1.34 18.46
CA LYS A 413 15.16 -1.01 19.10
C LYS A 413 16.13 -2.20 19.22
N LYS A 414 15.63 -3.43 19.03
CA LYS A 414 16.43 -4.67 19.12
C LYS A 414 16.94 -5.16 17.75
N LYS A 415 16.36 -4.66 16.66
CA LYS A 415 16.84 -4.82 15.28
C LYS A 415 17.69 -3.61 14.94
#